data_AF-A0A368K240-F1
#
_entry.id   AF-A0A368K240-F1
#
_cell.length_a   1.000
_cell.length_b   1.000
_cell.length_c   1.000
_cell.angle_alpha   90.00
_cell.angle_beta   90.00
_cell.angle_gamma   90.00
#
_symmetry.space_group_name_H-M   'P 1'
#
loop_
_entity.id
_entity.type
_entity.pdbx_description
1 polymer ?
#
loop_
_entity_poly.entity_id
_entity_poly.type
_entity_poly.pdbx_seq_one_letter_code
_entity_poly.pdbx_strand_id
1 'polypeptide(L)'
;MIEAAMIWNEPNNKSHWDVEIDPDWSLFAEMVIGAADAIRDTNPDITTVLGGISPIDPLFIQNMQWRSVLDHVDAIAVHGFPLDWNLWPIHDWPKKLDEIHAVTDLPVWVSEVGVSSFGAEEVQFWGLKRTAELLKGRAPRVQWYSLFDLPQEWGATTRHKEAEGSSYYRHFYMGLIREDGTPKPALHEFARHTPDLGICQWFHFEDPRLDEGVAWLKRLGVKSLRTGLSWADSFRPNALAWFDRQMEAIEDFDVTLTFCFTPEHRGIAPHHTSPPLVKEEFAEFCAMMIERYAGTGTRRLRDIA
;
A
#
# COMPACT_ATOMS: atom_id res chain seq x y z
N MET A 1 1.91 -10.42 12.19
CA MET A 1 1.34 -9.43 13.11
C MET A 1 1.39 -8.04 12.47
N ILE A 2 0.39 -7.19 12.72
CA ILE A 2 0.41 -5.79 12.28
C ILE A 2 1.52 -5.05 13.03
N GLU A 3 2.47 -4.48 12.30
CA GLU A 3 3.56 -3.66 12.84
C GLU A 3 3.41 -2.17 12.46
N ALA A 4 2.66 -1.89 11.39
CA ALA A 4 2.51 -0.56 10.85
C ALA A 4 1.12 -0.34 10.26
N ALA A 5 0.63 0.89 10.39
CA ALA A 5 -0.63 1.35 9.85
C ALA A 5 -0.36 2.47 8.84
N MET A 6 -0.63 2.21 7.56
CA MET A 6 -0.53 3.19 6.50
C MET A 6 -1.86 3.90 6.32
N ILE A 7 -1.84 5.23 6.41
CA ILE A 7 -3.03 6.05 6.31
C ILE A 7 -3.14 6.53 4.86
N TRP A 8 -4.09 5.92 4.16
CA TRP A 8 -4.39 6.12 2.73
C TRP A 8 -3.38 5.52 1.75
N ASN A 9 -3.76 5.51 0.46
CA ASN A 9 -2.95 5.06 -0.67
C ASN A 9 -2.88 6.16 -1.73
N GLU A 10 -1.69 6.56 -2.18
CA GLU A 10 -1.47 7.53 -3.27
C GLU A 10 -2.31 8.82 -3.19
N PRO A 11 -2.29 9.55 -2.06
CA PRO A 11 -3.14 10.73 -1.88
C PRO A 11 -2.86 11.88 -2.86
N ASN A 12 -1.71 11.87 -3.53
CA ASN A 12 -1.37 12.83 -4.58
C ASN A 12 -1.70 12.32 -6.00
N ASN A 13 -2.44 11.21 -6.12
CA ASN A 13 -2.96 10.67 -7.36
C ASN A 13 -4.48 10.88 -7.40
N LYS A 14 -4.99 11.51 -8.47
CA LYS A 14 -6.44 11.76 -8.65
C LYS A 14 -7.30 10.47 -8.62
N SER A 15 -6.68 9.34 -8.92
CA SER A 15 -7.32 8.02 -8.87
C SER A 15 -7.56 7.50 -7.45
N HIS A 16 -6.98 8.16 -6.43
CA HIS A 16 -7.07 7.73 -5.05
C HIS A 16 -7.47 8.87 -4.09
N TRP A 17 -7.35 10.13 -4.47
CA TRP A 17 -7.89 11.27 -3.73
C TRP A 17 -8.44 12.33 -4.68
N ASP A 18 -9.64 12.83 -4.39
CA ASP A 18 -10.31 13.81 -5.25
C ASP A 18 -9.78 15.23 -5.06
N VAL A 19 -8.81 15.60 -5.91
CA VAL A 19 -8.18 16.93 -5.93
C VAL A 19 -9.12 18.04 -6.42
N GLU A 20 -10.27 17.74 -7.02
CA GLU A 20 -11.24 18.79 -7.37
C GLU A 20 -12.00 19.27 -6.12
N ILE A 21 -12.22 18.36 -5.16
CA ILE A 21 -12.84 18.66 -3.87
C ILE A 21 -11.81 19.21 -2.87
N ASP A 22 -10.60 18.66 -2.86
CA ASP A 22 -9.53 19.03 -1.93
C ASP A 22 -8.23 19.41 -2.66
N PRO A 23 -8.22 20.57 -3.37
CA PRO A 23 -7.14 20.95 -4.28
C PRO A 23 -5.81 21.28 -3.60
N ASP A 24 -5.82 21.51 -2.29
CA ASP A 24 -4.64 21.88 -1.50
C ASP A 24 -4.28 20.83 -0.43
N TRP A 25 -5.00 19.69 -0.42
CA TRP A 25 -4.86 18.60 0.55
C TRP A 25 -5.11 19.01 2.01
N SER A 26 -5.91 20.05 2.25
CA SER A 26 -6.28 20.48 3.60
C SER A 26 -7.16 19.45 4.30
N LEU A 27 -8.17 18.91 3.61
CA LEU A 27 -9.03 17.88 4.16
C LEU A 27 -8.27 16.57 4.37
N PHE A 28 -7.39 16.22 3.44
CA PHE A 28 -6.51 15.07 3.58
C PHE A 28 -5.62 15.18 4.83
N ALA A 29 -4.98 16.33 5.03
CA ALA A 29 -4.10 16.55 6.19
C ALA A 29 -4.86 16.40 7.52
N GLU A 30 -6.04 16.99 7.63
CA GLU A 30 -6.87 16.86 8.84
C GLU A 30 -7.33 15.42 9.09
N MET A 31 -7.68 14.69 8.03
CA MET A 31 -8.05 13.27 8.11
C MET A 31 -6.88 12.41 8.57
N VAL A 32 -5.68 12.64 8.03
CA VAL A 32 -4.48 11.88 8.41
C VAL A 32 -4.11 12.12 9.87
N ILE A 33 -4.13 13.38 10.32
CA ILE A 33 -3.85 13.73 11.72
C ILE A 33 -4.82 13.00 12.65
N GLY A 34 -6.13 13.10 12.39
CA GLY A 34 -7.14 12.43 13.23
C GLY A 34 -6.97 10.91 13.25
N ALA A 35 -6.70 10.28 12.11
CA ALA A 35 -6.48 8.84 12.05
C ALA A 35 -5.18 8.42 12.74
N ALA A 36 -4.10 9.17 12.58
CA ALA A 36 -2.82 8.88 13.23
C ALA A 36 -2.91 8.99 14.75
N ASP A 37 -3.58 10.02 15.26
CA ASP A 37 -3.82 10.21 16.70
C ASP A 37 -4.69 9.07 17.26
N ALA A 38 -5.78 8.72 16.56
CA ALA A 38 -6.66 7.63 16.99
C ALA A 38 -5.93 6.26 17.01
N ILE A 39 -5.06 6.00 16.03
CA ILE A 39 -4.21 4.79 16.02
C ILE A 39 -3.24 4.82 17.21
N ARG A 40 -2.56 5.94 17.46
CA ARG A 40 -1.58 6.11 18.54
C ARG A 40 -2.20 5.96 19.92
N ASP A 41 -3.39 6.53 20.12
CA ASP A 41 -4.17 6.41 21.36
C ASP A 41 -4.65 4.97 21.60
N THR A 42 -4.94 4.24 20.51
CA THR A 42 -5.38 2.83 20.59
C THR A 42 -4.21 1.89 20.87
N ASN A 43 -3.11 2.04 20.14
CA ASN A 43 -1.90 1.24 20.31
C ASN A 43 -0.65 2.04 19.90
N PRO A 44 0.12 2.57 20.88
CA PRO A 44 1.29 3.39 20.60
C PRO A 44 2.49 2.58 20.06
N ASP A 45 2.43 1.25 20.05
CA ASP A 45 3.49 0.41 19.48
C ASP A 45 3.41 0.32 17.94
N ILE A 46 2.33 0.79 17.32
CA ILE A 46 2.12 0.72 15.88
C ILE A 46 2.73 1.92 15.19
N THR A 47 3.64 1.65 14.23
CA THR A 47 4.21 2.70 13.39
C THR A 47 3.14 3.27 12.46
N THR A 48 2.80 4.55 12.58
CA THR A 48 1.90 5.22 11.64
C THR A 48 2.69 5.72 10.43
N VAL A 49 2.15 5.50 9.23
CA VAL A 49 2.83 5.80 7.97
C VAL A 49 1.94 6.66 7.09
N LEU A 50 2.46 7.80 6.63
CA LEU A 50 1.78 8.60 5.62
C LEU A 50 1.69 7.80 4.30
N GLY A 51 0.48 7.75 3.73
CA GLY A 51 0.17 7.00 2.51
C GLY A 51 1.17 7.22 1.38
N GLY A 52 1.56 6.12 0.72
CA GLY A 52 2.62 6.14 -0.27
C GLY A 52 2.28 6.99 -1.48
N ILE A 53 3.16 7.92 -1.85
CA ILE A 53 2.90 8.91 -2.91
C ILE A 53 3.31 8.41 -4.30
N SER A 54 2.47 8.72 -5.30
CA SER A 54 2.72 8.44 -6.71
C SER A 54 2.10 9.55 -7.57
N PRO A 55 2.89 10.42 -8.23
CA PRO A 55 4.35 10.37 -8.34
C PRO A 55 5.09 10.69 -7.04
N ILE A 56 6.38 10.36 -6.99
CA ILE A 56 7.30 10.82 -5.93
C ILE A 56 7.48 12.33 -6.06
N ASP A 57 7.07 13.07 -5.03
CA ASP A 57 6.98 14.53 -5.04
C ASP A 57 7.37 15.14 -3.67
N PRO A 58 8.53 15.81 -3.57
CA PRO A 58 8.95 16.51 -2.35
C PRO A 58 8.05 17.68 -1.96
N LEU A 59 7.38 18.34 -2.92
CA LEU A 59 6.50 19.47 -2.64
C LEU A 59 5.24 19.02 -1.91
N PHE A 60 4.71 17.84 -2.24
CA PHE A 60 3.62 17.24 -1.49
C PHE A 60 4.03 16.96 -0.04
N ILE A 61 5.22 16.40 0.20
CA ILE A 61 5.74 16.14 1.55
C ILE A 61 5.91 17.44 2.33
N GLN A 62 6.47 18.48 1.71
CA GLN A 62 6.54 19.81 2.32
C GLN A 62 5.14 20.31 2.68
N ASN A 63 4.16 20.27 1.77
CA ASN A 63 2.78 20.68 2.06
C ASN A 63 2.22 19.96 3.30
N MET A 64 2.44 18.65 3.42
CA MET A 64 2.03 17.87 4.60
C MET A 64 2.78 18.31 5.86
N GLN A 65 4.07 18.63 5.77
CA GLN A 65 4.85 19.20 6.88
C GLN A 65 4.31 20.57 7.33
N TRP A 66 4.01 21.47 6.39
CA TRP A 66 3.44 22.80 6.68
C TRP A 66 2.07 22.72 7.36
N ARG A 67 1.37 21.59 7.19
CA ARG A 67 0.09 21.27 7.83
C ARG A 67 0.24 20.44 9.11
N SER A 68 1.47 20.27 9.60
CA SER A 68 1.82 19.49 10.81
C SER A 68 1.60 17.98 10.71
N VAL A 69 1.23 17.43 9.55
CA VAL A 69 0.97 15.97 9.40
C VAL A 69 2.17 15.13 9.83
N LEU A 70 3.37 15.60 9.52
CA LEU A 70 4.63 14.89 9.79
C LEU A 70 4.93 14.78 11.30
N ASP A 71 4.27 15.59 12.14
CA ASP A 71 4.40 15.50 13.60
C ASP A 71 3.57 14.34 14.19
N HIS A 72 2.63 13.78 13.41
CA HIS A 72 1.70 12.73 13.85
C HIS A 72 2.03 11.35 13.29
N VAL A 73 2.86 11.27 12.25
CA VAL A 73 3.29 10.01 11.62
C VAL A 73 4.75 9.68 11.93
N ASP A 74 5.08 8.39 11.93
CA ASP A 74 6.43 7.93 12.26
C ASP A 74 7.28 7.63 11.00
N ALA A 75 6.65 7.50 9.82
CA ALA A 75 7.32 7.32 8.55
C ALA A 75 6.50 7.89 7.37
N ILE A 76 7.17 8.07 6.23
CA ILE A 76 6.50 8.40 4.96
C ILE A 76 6.78 7.31 3.93
N ALA A 77 5.87 7.17 2.97
CA ALA A 77 6.01 6.17 1.93
C ALA A 77 6.01 6.77 0.52
N VAL A 78 6.67 6.09 -0.41
CA VAL A 78 6.75 6.45 -1.82
C VAL A 78 6.50 5.24 -2.70
N HIS A 79 5.88 5.47 -3.87
CA HIS A 79 5.65 4.45 -4.87
C HIS A 79 6.43 4.75 -6.15
N GLY A 80 6.87 3.71 -6.86
CA GLY A 80 7.56 3.91 -8.13
C GLY A 80 7.40 2.77 -9.13
N PHE A 81 7.11 3.18 -10.35
CA PHE A 81 6.86 2.37 -11.54
C PHE A 81 7.49 3.05 -12.77
N PRO A 82 8.81 3.26 -12.78
CA PRO A 82 9.52 4.02 -13.82
C PRO A 82 9.51 3.37 -15.21
N LEU A 83 9.11 2.11 -15.32
CA LEU A 83 8.97 1.40 -16.60
C LEU A 83 7.53 1.38 -17.12
N ASP A 84 6.59 1.95 -16.36
CA ASP A 84 5.16 1.82 -16.63
C ASP A 84 4.44 3.18 -16.64
N TRP A 85 4.46 3.90 -15.51
CA TRP A 85 3.67 5.13 -15.35
C TRP A 85 4.49 6.37 -14.97
N ASN A 86 5.62 6.21 -14.28
CA ASN A 86 6.40 7.38 -13.87
C ASN A 86 7.37 7.82 -14.98
N LEU A 87 7.47 9.13 -15.16
CA LEU A 87 8.26 9.76 -16.23
C LEU A 87 9.72 10.02 -15.82
N TRP A 88 10.38 9.01 -15.25
CA TRP A 88 11.81 9.06 -14.90
C TRP A 88 12.46 7.68 -15.09
N PRO A 89 13.75 7.59 -15.47
CA PRO A 89 14.42 6.31 -15.71
C PRO A 89 14.60 5.51 -14.42
N ILE A 90 14.52 4.17 -14.48
CA ILE A 90 14.70 3.30 -13.29
C ILE A 90 16.00 3.58 -12.52
N HIS A 91 17.07 4.04 -13.18
CA HIS A 91 18.33 4.40 -12.53
C HIS A 91 18.27 5.62 -11.62
N ASP A 92 17.21 6.42 -11.70
CA ASP A 92 17.01 7.59 -10.86
C ASP A 92 16.38 7.24 -9.50
N TRP A 93 16.06 5.97 -9.23
CA TRP A 93 15.54 5.51 -7.92
C TRP A 93 16.32 6.08 -6.71
N PRO A 94 17.66 5.99 -6.64
CA PRO A 94 18.43 6.60 -5.56
C PRO A 94 18.18 8.11 -5.42
N LYS A 95 18.22 8.83 -6.55
CA LYS A 95 17.97 10.27 -6.58
C LYS A 95 16.55 10.60 -6.11
N LYS A 96 15.55 9.77 -6.45
CA LYS A 96 14.16 9.95 -6.01
C LYS A 96 13.99 9.80 -4.50
N LEU A 97 14.74 8.89 -3.87
CA LEU A 97 14.77 8.82 -2.41
C LEU A 97 15.50 10.04 -1.81
N ASP A 98 16.63 10.45 -2.40
CA ASP A 98 17.39 11.61 -1.94
C ASP A 98 16.56 12.92 -1.99
N GLU A 99 15.74 13.09 -3.04
CA GLU A 99 14.81 14.22 -3.19
C GLU A 99 13.80 14.31 -2.02
N ILE A 100 13.36 13.17 -1.49
CA ILE A 100 12.42 13.11 -0.36
C ILE A 100 13.15 13.26 0.98
N HIS A 101 14.31 12.61 1.15
CA HIS A 101 15.16 12.79 2.33
C HIS A 101 15.65 14.24 2.49
N ALA A 102 15.73 15.02 1.42
CA ALA A 102 16.09 16.43 1.49
C ALA A 102 15.03 17.31 2.18
N VAL A 103 13.79 16.81 2.36
CA VAL A 103 12.66 17.59 2.91
C VAL A 103 12.05 16.99 4.18
N THR A 104 12.58 15.88 4.69
CA THR A 104 12.11 15.24 5.93
C THR A 104 13.21 14.40 6.59
N ASP A 105 13.19 14.35 7.91
CA ASP A 105 14.05 13.46 8.71
C ASP A 105 13.39 12.10 9.01
N LEU A 106 12.11 11.93 8.64
CA LEU A 106 11.40 10.67 8.86
C LEU A 106 11.94 9.55 7.95
N PRO A 107 11.90 8.27 8.40
CA PRO A 107 12.15 7.13 7.54
C PRO A 107 11.28 7.15 6.27
N VAL A 108 11.89 6.87 5.12
CA VAL A 108 11.22 6.81 3.82
C VAL A 108 11.11 5.36 3.37
N TRP A 109 9.88 4.87 3.19
CA TRP A 109 9.59 3.51 2.77
C TRP A 109 9.24 3.46 1.28
N VAL A 110 9.71 2.43 0.58
CA VAL A 110 9.20 2.10 -0.75
C VAL A 110 8.09 1.07 -0.56
N SER A 111 6.88 1.53 -0.27
CA SER A 111 5.72 0.66 0.02
C SER A 111 5.07 0.08 -1.22
N GLU A 112 5.49 0.52 -2.41
CA GLU A 112 5.05 -0.05 -3.67
C GLU A 112 6.08 0.21 -4.76
N VAL A 113 6.60 -0.86 -5.35
CA VAL A 113 7.42 -0.79 -6.56
C VAL A 113 7.14 -2.00 -7.42
N GLY A 114 7.06 -1.81 -8.72
CA GLY A 114 6.80 -2.92 -9.64
C GLY A 114 7.21 -2.61 -11.06
N VAL A 115 7.15 -3.65 -11.87
CA VAL A 115 7.33 -3.57 -13.32
C VAL A 115 6.30 -4.47 -13.97
N SER A 116 5.53 -3.93 -14.90
CA SER A 116 4.59 -4.72 -15.67
C SER A 116 5.32 -5.64 -16.64
N SER A 117 4.87 -6.88 -16.77
CA SER A 117 5.28 -7.78 -17.85
C SER A 117 4.50 -7.53 -19.15
N PHE A 118 3.68 -6.47 -19.22
CA PHE A 118 2.91 -6.13 -20.42
C PHE A 118 3.85 -5.86 -21.60
N GLY A 119 3.82 -6.77 -22.58
CA GLY A 119 4.67 -6.77 -23.77
C GLY A 119 5.76 -7.86 -23.75
N ALA A 120 6.42 -8.09 -22.62
CA ALA A 120 7.44 -9.14 -22.45
C ALA A 120 7.75 -9.42 -20.97
N GLU A 121 7.84 -10.68 -20.58
CA GLU A 121 8.15 -11.08 -19.18
C GLU A 121 9.61 -10.83 -18.80
N GLU A 122 10.50 -10.79 -19.78
CA GLU A 122 11.91 -10.44 -19.60
C GLU A 122 12.08 -9.02 -19.08
N VAL A 123 11.15 -8.11 -19.40
CA VAL A 123 11.16 -6.73 -18.89
C VAL A 123 10.91 -6.72 -17.39
N GLN A 124 9.93 -7.48 -16.90
CA GLN A 124 9.67 -7.61 -15.47
C GLN A 124 10.84 -8.30 -14.76
N PHE A 125 11.39 -9.38 -15.34
CA PHE A 125 12.56 -10.06 -14.78
C PHE A 125 13.76 -9.12 -14.61
N TRP A 126 14.14 -8.40 -15.68
CA TRP A 126 15.23 -7.44 -15.64
C TRP A 126 14.94 -6.30 -14.66
N GLY A 127 13.72 -5.76 -14.73
CA GLY A 127 13.27 -4.65 -13.91
C GLY A 127 13.29 -4.97 -12.42
N LEU A 128 12.83 -6.16 -12.03
CA LEU A 128 12.87 -6.61 -10.64
C LEU A 128 14.29 -6.70 -10.11
N LYS A 129 15.18 -7.38 -10.86
CA LYS A 129 16.59 -7.47 -10.50
C LYS A 129 17.21 -6.08 -10.32
N ARG A 130 16.95 -5.17 -11.27
CA ARG A 130 17.51 -3.82 -11.24
C ARG A 130 16.94 -2.98 -10.09
N THR A 131 15.65 -3.11 -9.80
CA THR A 131 15.02 -2.48 -8.62
C THR A 131 15.67 -2.96 -7.33
N ALA A 132 15.87 -4.27 -7.17
CA ALA A 132 16.52 -4.82 -5.97
C ALA A 132 17.96 -4.30 -5.81
N GLU A 133 18.76 -4.25 -6.88
CA GLU A 133 20.11 -3.66 -6.87
C GLU A 133 20.12 -2.19 -6.44
N LEU A 134 19.09 -1.42 -6.84
CA LEU A 134 19.03 0.02 -6.58
C LEU A 134 18.49 0.35 -5.19
N LEU A 135 17.56 -0.44 -4.66
CA LEU A 135 16.81 -0.11 -3.44
C LEU A 135 17.24 -0.87 -2.18
N LYS A 136 17.81 -2.09 -2.31
CA LYS A 136 18.23 -2.85 -1.13
C LYS A 136 19.25 -2.07 -0.31
N GLY A 137 18.99 -1.93 0.98
CA GLY A 137 19.82 -1.16 1.92
C GLY A 137 19.69 0.36 1.80
N ARG A 138 18.81 0.89 0.94
CA ARG A 138 18.53 2.34 0.83
C ARG A 138 17.23 2.77 1.52
N ALA A 139 16.25 1.89 1.58
CA ALA A 139 15.00 2.12 2.29
C ALA A 139 14.80 1.01 3.35
N PRO A 140 14.26 1.32 4.54
CA PRO A 140 13.97 0.31 5.57
C PRO A 140 12.94 -0.72 5.12
N ARG A 141 12.06 -0.34 4.18
CA ARG A 141 10.99 -1.17 3.63
C ARG A 141 10.99 -1.03 2.11
N VAL A 142 11.01 -2.17 1.40
CA VAL A 142 10.82 -2.24 -0.06
C VAL A 142 9.79 -3.33 -0.34
N GLN A 143 8.66 -2.96 -0.96
CA GLN A 143 7.54 -3.87 -1.20
C GLN A 143 7.22 -3.96 -2.69
N TRP A 144 7.38 -5.17 -3.23
CA TRP A 144 7.11 -5.44 -4.64
C TRP A 144 5.62 -5.59 -4.91
N TYR A 145 5.10 -4.86 -5.89
CA TYR A 145 3.74 -4.97 -6.40
C TYR A 145 3.76 -5.73 -7.74
N SER A 146 3.17 -6.91 -7.86
CA SER A 146 2.37 -7.67 -6.87
C SER A 146 2.66 -9.17 -6.91
N LEU A 147 1.99 -9.96 -6.06
CA LEU A 147 2.10 -11.43 -6.13
C LEU A 147 1.33 -11.98 -7.33
N PHE A 148 0.07 -11.59 -7.48
CA PHE A 148 -0.81 -12.05 -8.56
C PHE A 148 -1.06 -10.97 -9.59
N ASP A 149 -1.16 -11.39 -10.84
CA ASP A 149 -1.79 -10.61 -11.89
C ASP A 149 -3.23 -10.30 -11.50
N LEU A 150 -3.70 -9.12 -11.90
CA LEU A 150 -5.08 -8.72 -11.70
C LEU A 150 -5.93 -9.41 -12.77
N PRO A 151 -6.98 -10.17 -12.40
CA PRO A 151 -7.88 -10.77 -13.39
C PRO A 151 -8.53 -9.69 -14.25
N GLN A 152 -8.53 -9.88 -15.57
CA GLN A 152 -9.07 -8.86 -16.49
C GLN A 152 -10.55 -8.60 -16.26
N GLU A 153 -11.29 -9.63 -15.82
CA GLU A 153 -12.72 -9.55 -15.50
C GLU A 153 -13.03 -8.66 -14.29
N TRP A 154 -12.06 -8.44 -13.39
CA TRP A 154 -12.28 -7.65 -12.17
C TRP A 154 -12.16 -6.15 -12.44
N GLY A 155 -11.53 -5.77 -13.55
CA GLY A 155 -11.23 -4.39 -13.89
C GLY A 155 -10.18 -3.76 -12.96
N ALA A 156 -9.51 -2.71 -13.43
CA ALA A 156 -8.65 -1.89 -12.59
C ALA A 156 -9.51 -0.80 -11.91
N THR A 157 -9.86 -1.01 -10.62
CA THR A 157 -10.89 -0.26 -9.88
C THR A 157 -10.71 1.26 -9.86
N THR A 158 -9.49 1.77 -10.07
CA THR A 158 -9.16 3.20 -9.97
C THR A 158 -8.75 3.86 -11.30
N ARG A 159 -8.96 3.17 -12.44
CA ARG A 159 -8.34 3.53 -13.72
C ARG A 159 -9.35 3.58 -14.87
N HIS A 160 -9.20 4.58 -15.74
CA HIS A 160 -10.13 4.82 -16.85
C HIS A 160 -9.49 4.38 -18.17
N LYS A 161 -10.04 3.32 -18.78
CA LYS A 161 -9.51 2.68 -20.00
C LYS A 161 -9.32 3.66 -21.16
N GLU A 162 -10.27 4.56 -21.38
CA GLU A 162 -10.21 5.54 -22.47
C GLU A 162 -9.14 6.62 -22.24
N ALA A 163 -8.81 6.92 -20.98
CA ALA A 163 -7.87 8.01 -20.63
C ALA A 163 -6.40 7.54 -20.57
N GLU A 164 -6.15 6.26 -20.28
CA GLU A 164 -4.80 5.73 -20.05
C GLU A 164 -4.18 5.01 -21.27
N GLY A 165 -4.97 4.75 -22.31
CA GLY A 165 -4.48 4.08 -23.52
C GLY A 165 -3.84 2.72 -23.20
N SER A 166 -2.65 2.45 -23.77
CA SER A 166 -1.96 1.17 -23.54
C SER A 166 -1.49 0.98 -22.09
N SER A 167 -1.30 2.06 -21.33
CA SER A 167 -0.91 1.99 -19.92
C SER A 167 -1.98 1.37 -19.03
N TYR A 168 -3.24 1.37 -19.47
CA TYR A 168 -4.33 0.68 -18.78
C TYR A 168 -4.07 -0.84 -18.69
N TYR A 169 -3.53 -1.43 -19.75
CA TYR A 169 -3.34 -2.88 -19.78
C TYR A 169 -2.21 -3.34 -18.84
N ARG A 170 -1.27 -2.46 -18.50
CA ARG A 170 -0.14 -2.77 -17.61
C ARG A 170 -0.58 -3.24 -16.24
N HIS A 171 -1.72 -2.73 -15.75
CA HIS A 171 -2.30 -3.08 -14.44
C HIS A 171 -2.61 -4.59 -14.31
N PHE A 172 -2.91 -5.28 -15.42
CA PHE A 172 -3.23 -6.71 -15.41
C PHE A 172 -2.00 -7.63 -15.42
N TYR A 173 -0.78 -7.08 -15.56
CA TYR A 173 0.44 -7.87 -15.74
C TYR A 173 1.53 -7.53 -14.71
N MET A 174 1.15 -7.02 -13.54
CA MET A 174 2.07 -6.63 -12.45
C MET A 174 2.52 -7.79 -11.56
N GLY A 175 1.76 -8.88 -11.53
CA GLY A 175 2.01 -10.02 -10.67
C GLY A 175 3.27 -10.80 -11.05
N LEU A 176 3.82 -11.50 -10.07
CA LEU A 176 4.83 -12.55 -10.25
C LEU A 176 4.18 -13.88 -10.70
N ILE A 177 2.88 -14.02 -10.50
CA ILE A 177 2.06 -15.19 -10.86
C ILE A 177 0.96 -14.71 -11.81
N ARG A 178 0.77 -15.44 -12.90
CA ARG A 178 -0.25 -15.15 -13.90
C ARG A 178 -1.66 -15.39 -13.35
N GLU A 179 -2.66 -14.88 -14.05
CA GLU A 179 -4.07 -15.09 -13.73
C GLU A 179 -4.45 -16.59 -13.64
N ASP A 180 -3.80 -17.45 -14.44
CA ASP A 180 -4.01 -18.91 -14.43
C ASP A 180 -3.24 -19.66 -13.34
N GLY A 181 -2.57 -18.94 -12.43
CA GLY A 181 -1.78 -19.50 -11.33
C GLY A 181 -0.37 -19.94 -11.72
N THR A 182 0.04 -19.81 -12.98
CA THR A 182 1.39 -20.20 -13.41
C THR A 182 2.42 -19.13 -13.03
N PRO A 183 3.60 -19.50 -12.51
CA PRO A 183 4.64 -18.55 -12.12
C PRO A 183 5.29 -17.91 -13.35
N LYS A 184 5.60 -16.60 -13.28
CA LYS A 184 6.43 -15.89 -14.25
C LYS A 184 7.93 -16.06 -13.94
N PRO A 185 8.83 -15.85 -14.91
CA PRO A 185 10.29 -15.89 -14.68
C PRO A 185 10.74 -14.98 -13.52
N ALA A 186 10.11 -13.82 -13.36
CA ALA A 186 10.43 -12.87 -12.29
C ALA A 186 10.19 -13.44 -10.88
N LEU A 187 9.30 -14.43 -10.70
CA LEU A 187 9.04 -15.06 -9.40
C LEU A 187 10.30 -15.73 -8.82
N HIS A 188 11.05 -16.42 -9.67
CA HIS A 188 12.30 -17.07 -9.25
C HIS A 188 13.40 -16.08 -8.91
N GLU A 189 13.42 -14.92 -9.59
CA GLU A 189 14.34 -13.84 -9.24
C GLU A 189 13.93 -13.17 -7.93
N PHE A 190 12.64 -12.90 -7.72
CA PHE A 190 12.10 -12.35 -6.47
C PHE A 190 12.53 -13.15 -5.25
N ALA A 191 12.42 -14.49 -5.32
CA ALA A 191 12.80 -15.39 -4.23
C ALA A 191 14.28 -15.29 -3.80
N ARG A 192 15.16 -14.70 -4.62
CA ARG A 192 16.57 -14.44 -4.25
C ARG A 192 16.76 -13.20 -3.41
N HIS A 193 15.74 -12.33 -3.37
CA HIS A 193 15.77 -11.05 -2.69
C HIS A 193 14.94 -11.04 -1.40
N THR A 194 14.27 -12.14 -1.06
CA THR A 194 13.62 -12.29 0.24
C THR A 194 14.66 -12.65 1.32
N PRO A 195 14.51 -12.16 2.56
CA PRO A 195 13.41 -11.34 3.06
C PRO A 195 13.58 -9.82 2.84
N ASP A 196 14.66 -9.36 2.19
CA ASP A 196 14.94 -7.92 2.02
C ASP A 196 13.85 -7.18 1.23
N LEU A 197 13.20 -7.86 0.28
CA LEU A 197 12.00 -7.39 -0.40
C LEU A 197 10.76 -8.06 0.19
N GLY A 198 9.79 -7.24 0.58
CA GLY A 198 8.42 -7.65 0.90
C GLY A 198 7.53 -7.69 -0.34
N ILE A 199 6.27 -8.05 -0.14
CA ILE A 199 5.22 -8.00 -1.17
C ILE A 199 4.16 -6.97 -0.77
N CYS A 200 3.70 -6.17 -1.73
CA CYS A 200 2.42 -5.49 -1.69
C CYS A 200 1.39 -6.32 -2.46
N GLN A 201 0.41 -6.88 -1.76
CA GLN A 201 -0.70 -7.60 -2.37
C GLN A 201 -2.01 -7.18 -1.71
N TRP A 202 -2.86 -6.51 -2.49
CA TRP A 202 -4.23 -6.26 -2.08
C TRP A 202 -5.05 -7.54 -2.24
N PHE A 203 -5.65 -8.03 -1.16
CA PHE A 203 -6.68 -9.07 -1.22
C PHE A 203 -8.04 -8.37 -1.20
N HIS A 204 -8.74 -8.38 -2.34
CA HIS A 204 -10.06 -7.79 -2.45
C HIS A 204 -11.06 -8.46 -1.48
N PHE A 205 -12.19 -7.80 -1.25
CA PHE A 205 -13.25 -8.37 -0.43
C PHE A 205 -13.63 -9.78 -0.92
N GLU A 206 -13.56 -10.78 -0.03
CA GLU A 206 -13.79 -12.20 -0.34
C GLU A 206 -12.91 -12.77 -1.47
N ASP A 207 -11.68 -12.26 -1.64
CA ASP A 207 -10.75 -12.74 -2.67
C ASP A 207 -10.47 -14.25 -2.48
N PRO A 208 -10.85 -15.11 -3.45
CA PRO A 208 -10.71 -16.55 -3.33
C PRO A 208 -9.24 -17.00 -3.34
N ARG A 209 -8.31 -16.12 -3.71
CA ARG A 209 -6.88 -16.42 -3.81
C ARG A 209 -6.15 -16.23 -2.49
N LEU A 210 -6.82 -15.85 -1.40
CA LEU A 210 -6.17 -15.57 -0.10
C LEU A 210 -5.30 -16.74 0.39
N ASP A 211 -5.84 -17.96 0.44
CA ASP A 211 -5.11 -19.11 1.00
C ASP A 211 -3.93 -19.52 0.10
N GLU A 212 -4.13 -19.52 -1.22
CA GLU A 212 -3.05 -19.76 -2.18
C GLU A 212 -1.98 -18.67 -2.12
N GLY A 213 -2.40 -17.41 -1.99
CA GLY A 213 -1.51 -16.26 -1.83
C GLY A 213 -0.63 -16.41 -0.60
N VAL A 214 -1.21 -16.72 0.56
CA VAL A 214 -0.48 -16.98 1.80
C VAL A 214 0.51 -18.14 1.62
N ALA A 215 0.10 -19.24 0.98
CA ALA A 215 0.98 -20.38 0.71
C ALA A 215 2.19 -19.99 -0.17
N TRP A 216 1.98 -19.17 -1.19
CA TRP A 216 3.06 -18.64 -2.03
C TRP A 216 3.98 -17.69 -1.27
N LEU A 217 3.44 -16.75 -0.50
CA LEU A 217 4.23 -15.82 0.32
C LEU A 217 5.16 -16.58 1.28
N LYS A 218 4.65 -17.62 1.96
CA LYS A 218 5.45 -18.50 2.82
C LYS A 218 6.52 -19.25 2.02
N ARG A 219 6.17 -19.80 0.84
CA ARG A 219 7.11 -20.52 -0.03
C ARG A 219 8.25 -19.62 -0.55
N LEU A 220 7.95 -18.35 -0.82
CA LEU A 220 8.92 -17.36 -1.28
C LEU A 220 9.81 -16.83 -0.15
N GLY A 221 9.52 -17.15 1.12
CA GLY A 221 10.25 -16.63 2.27
C GLY A 221 9.95 -15.16 2.57
N VAL A 222 8.79 -14.66 2.13
CA VAL A 222 8.37 -13.28 2.43
C VAL A 222 8.18 -13.11 3.94
N LYS A 223 8.70 -11.99 4.46
CA LYS A 223 8.49 -11.56 5.86
C LYS A 223 7.61 -10.34 5.96
N SER A 224 7.95 -9.27 5.24
CA SER A 224 7.12 -8.07 5.15
C SER A 224 6.00 -8.22 4.12
N LEU A 225 4.75 -8.03 4.54
CA LEU A 225 3.57 -7.98 3.68
C LEU A 225 2.87 -6.62 3.83
N ARG A 226 2.55 -5.96 2.72
CA ARG A 226 1.58 -4.86 2.70
C ARG A 226 0.30 -5.33 2.05
N THR A 227 -0.79 -5.04 2.74
CA THR A 227 -2.17 -5.24 2.27
C THR A 227 -3.04 -4.15 2.90
N GLY A 228 -4.36 -4.28 2.91
CA GLY A 228 -5.18 -3.31 3.62
C GLY A 228 -6.61 -3.73 3.88
N LEU A 229 -7.28 -2.91 4.68
CA LEU A 229 -8.70 -3.00 4.98
C LEU A 229 -9.40 -1.75 4.44
N SER A 230 -10.48 -1.98 3.70
CA SER A 230 -11.25 -0.91 3.11
C SER A 230 -12.38 -0.45 4.04
N TRP A 231 -12.41 0.83 4.42
CA TRP A 231 -13.51 1.46 5.14
C TRP A 231 -14.81 1.38 4.34
N ALA A 232 -14.76 1.56 3.03
CA ALA A 232 -15.91 1.29 2.16
C ALA A 232 -16.40 -0.16 2.28
N ASP A 233 -15.49 -1.13 2.33
CA ASP A 233 -15.86 -2.54 2.48
C ASP A 233 -16.39 -2.86 3.88
N SER A 234 -16.12 -2.04 4.90
CA SER A 234 -16.66 -2.24 6.26
C SER A 234 -18.18 -2.10 6.32
N PHE A 235 -18.81 -1.54 5.27
CA PHE A 235 -20.26 -1.44 5.12
C PHE A 235 -20.87 -2.59 4.32
N ARG A 236 -20.06 -3.54 3.82
CA ARG A 236 -20.57 -4.75 3.15
C ARG A 236 -21.13 -5.75 4.17
N PRO A 237 -22.08 -6.60 3.76
CA PRO A 237 -22.47 -7.76 4.56
C PRO A 237 -21.25 -8.61 4.95
N ASN A 238 -21.20 -9.09 6.19
CA ASN A 238 -20.14 -9.93 6.73
C ASN A 238 -18.72 -9.32 6.72
N ALA A 239 -18.59 -7.99 6.63
CA ALA A 239 -17.28 -7.36 6.47
C ALA A 239 -16.25 -7.73 7.55
N LEU A 240 -16.66 -7.70 8.82
CA LEU A 240 -15.79 -8.10 9.93
C LEU A 240 -15.36 -9.57 9.85
N ALA A 241 -16.24 -10.47 9.42
CA ALA A 241 -15.90 -11.88 9.27
C ALA A 241 -14.86 -12.10 8.17
N TRP A 242 -14.94 -11.35 7.06
CA TRP A 242 -13.90 -11.34 6.03
C TRP A 242 -12.58 -10.77 6.56
N PHE A 243 -12.63 -9.63 7.26
CA PHE A 243 -11.43 -9.01 7.82
C PHE A 243 -10.76 -9.93 8.85
N ASP A 244 -11.53 -10.59 9.71
CA ASP A 244 -11.03 -11.60 10.65
C ASP A 244 -10.28 -12.71 9.93
N ARG A 245 -10.90 -13.30 8.91
CA ARG A 245 -10.31 -14.37 8.11
C ARG A 245 -9.02 -13.92 7.43
N GLN A 246 -8.99 -12.71 6.86
CA GLN A 246 -7.81 -12.17 6.20
C GLN A 246 -6.67 -11.98 7.21
N MET A 247 -6.95 -11.35 8.35
CA MET A 247 -5.94 -11.06 9.37
C MET A 247 -5.41 -12.33 10.06
N GLU A 248 -6.25 -13.34 10.25
CA GLU A 248 -5.84 -14.67 10.72
C GLU A 248 -4.90 -15.35 9.70
N ALA A 249 -5.28 -15.35 8.41
CA ALA A 249 -4.48 -16.01 7.38
C ALA A 249 -3.07 -15.41 7.21
N ILE A 250 -2.89 -14.11 7.50
CA ILE A 250 -1.62 -13.40 7.35
C ILE A 250 -0.89 -13.15 8.68
N GLU A 251 -1.28 -13.80 9.78
CA GLU A 251 -0.74 -13.49 11.10
C GLU A 251 0.77 -13.76 11.25
N ASP A 252 1.34 -14.62 10.40
CA ASP A 252 2.76 -15.00 10.38
C ASP A 252 3.68 -13.98 9.69
N PHE A 253 3.15 -12.91 9.08
CA PHE A 253 3.93 -11.89 8.36
C PHE A 253 4.06 -10.60 9.17
N ASP A 254 5.10 -9.82 8.92
CA ASP A 254 5.21 -8.44 9.41
C ASP A 254 4.33 -7.56 8.51
N VAL A 255 3.16 -7.18 9.01
CA VAL A 255 2.11 -6.55 8.18
C VAL A 255 2.13 -5.03 8.31
N THR A 256 2.30 -4.35 7.18
CA THR A 256 1.90 -2.95 6.99
C THR A 256 0.47 -2.92 6.48
N LEU A 257 -0.48 -2.54 7.33
CA LEU A 257 -1.89 -2.50 6.98
C LEU A 257 -2.28 -1.11 6.47
N THR A 258 -2.76 -1.03 5.24
CA THR A 258 -3.23 0.23 4.63
C THR A 258 -4.71 0.42 4.88
N PHE A 259 -5.10 1.61 5.35
CA PHE A 259 -6.49 2.02 5.47
C PHE A 259 -6.86 2.97 4.33
N CYS A 260 -7.80 2.55 3.49
CA CYS A 260 -8.52 3.30 2.46
C CYS A 260 -9.92 2.66 2.42
N PHE A 261 -10.81 2.73 1.43
CA PHE A 261 -11.27 3.95 0.75
C PHE A 261 -12.55 4.47 1.43
N THR A 262 -12.97 5.68 1.09
CA THR A 262 -14.20 6.29 1.64
C THR A 262 -15.45 5.52 1.16
N PRO A 263 -16.39 5.13 2.04
CA PRO A 263 -17.69 4.61 1.62
C PRO A 263 -18.44 5.69 0.84
N GLU A 264 -19.09 5.35 -0.29
CA GLU A 264 -19.74 6.34 -1.17
C GLU A 264 -20.73 7.26 -0.41
N HIS A 265 -21.53 6.70 0.49
CA HIS A 265 -22.50 7.47 1.29
C HIS A 265 -21.87 8.31 2.42
N ARG A 266 -20.56 8.24 2.62
CA ARG A 266 -19.78 8.97 3.62
C ARG A 266 -18.77 9.94 3.02
N GLY A 267 -18.66 10.02 1.69
CA GLY A 267 -17.83 11.02 1.00
C GLY A 267 -18.59 12.31 0.73
N ILE A 268 -17.86 13.43 0.58
CA ILE A 268 -18.42 14.72 0.13
C ILE A 268 -19.12 14.55 -1.22
N ALA A 269 -18.51 13.74 -2.10
CA ALA A 269 -19.13 13.17 -3.30
C ALA A 269 -19.27 11.65 -3.13
N PRO A 270 -20.24 11.01 -3.81
CA PRO A 270 -20.48 9.58 -3.70
C PRO A 270 -19.43 8.76 -4.46
N HIS A 271 -18.18 8.83 -4.00
CA HIS A 271 -17.04 8.19 -4.64
C HIS A 271 -15.98 7.80 -3.61
N HIS A 272 -15.27 6.70 -3.88
CA HIS A 272 -14.33 6.11 -2.95
C HIS A 272 -13.05 6.94 -2.72
N THR A 273 -12.74 7.85 -3.65
CA THR A 273 -11.64 8.82 -3.54
C THR A 273 -12.04 10.13 -2.87
N SER A 274 -13.33 10.31 -2.56
CA SER A 274 -13.81 11.56 -2.01
C SER A 274 -13.35 11.73 -0.56
N PRO A 275 -12.98 12.95 -0.14
CA PRO A 275 -12.76 13.23 1.27
C PRO A 275 -13.99 12.86 2.11
N PRO A 276 -13.83 12.35 3.34
CA PRO A 276 -14.95 12.02 4.21
C PRO A 276 -15.79 13.26 4.55
N LEU A 277 -17.12 13.10 4.68
CA LEU A 277 -18.02 14.11 5.24
C LEU A 277 -17.69 14.41 6.71
N VAL A 278 -17.30 13.38 7.44
CA VAL A 278 -16.92 13.40 8.85
C VAL A 278 -15.61 12.65 8.97
N LYS A 279 -14.49 13.37 9.09
CA LYS A 279 -13.15 12.79 9.15
C LYS A 279 -12.94 11.88 10.37
N GLU A 280 -13.64 12.17 11.47
CA GLU A 280 -13.57 11.41 12.71
C GLU A 280 -14.02 9.96 12.53
N GLU A 281 -14.96 9.67 11.62
CA GLU A 281 -15.41 8.30 11.37
C GLU A 281 -14.35 7.43 10.69
N PHE A 282 -13.50 8.04 9.85
CA PHE A 282 -12.35 7.33 9.29
C PHE A 282 -11.31 7.04 10.38
N ALA A 283 -11.10 7.98 11.31
CA ALA A 283 -10.23 7.78 12.46
C ALA A 283 -10.74 6.68 13.39
N GLU A 284 -12.05 6.67 13.68
CA GLU A 284 -12.73 5.60 14.43
C GLU A 284 -12.59 4.23 13.76
N PHE A 285 -12.73 4.17 12.43
CA PHE A 285 -12.49 2.94 11.68
C PHE A 285 -11.05 2.45 11.84
N CYS A 286 -10.05 3.33 11.68
CA CYS A 286 -8.65 2.98 11.85
C CYS A 286 -8.37 2.46 13.26
N ALA A 287 -8.83 3.17 14.30
CA ALA A 287 -8.71 2.76 15.69
C ALA A 287 -9.35 1.38 15.94
N MET A 288 -10.58 1.17 15.49
CA MET A 288 -11.29 -0.11 15.64
C MET A 288 -10.52 -1.27 14.99
N MET A 289 -9.94 -1.07 13.80
CA MET A 289 -9.15 -2.12 13.14
C MET A 289 -7.84 -2.40 13.88
N ILE A 290 -7.17 -1.37 14.41
CA ILE A 290 -5.95 -1.54 15.21
C ILE A 290 -6.23 -2.24 16.53
N GLU A 291 -7.26 -1.81 17.27
CA GLU A 291 -7.69 -2.45 18.51
C GLU A 291 -7.94 -3.94 18.29
N ARG A 292 -8.67 -4.27 17.22
CA ARG A 292 -9.07 -5.63 16.91
C ARG A 292 -7.90 -6.53 16.48
N TYR A 293 -6.98 -6.03 15.66
CA TYR A 293 -6.02 -6.88 14.96
C TYR A 293 -4.56 -6.72 15.38
N ALA A 294 -4.18 -5.57 15.93
CA ALA A 294 -2.84 -5.36 16.48
C ALA A 294 -2.76 -5.73 17.98
N GLY A 295 -3.90 -5.71 18.67
CA GLY A 295 -4.00 -5.93 20.12
C GLY A 295 -3.24 -4.88 20.94
N THR A 296 -3.29 -4.96 22.26
CA THR A 296 -2.45 -4.16 23.17
C THR A 296 -1.50 -5.12 23.91
N GLY A 297 -0.30 -5.34 23.39
CA GLY A 297 0.79 -6.07 24.07
C GLY A 297 0.58 -7.54 24.46
N THR A 298 -0.63 -8.11 24.39
CA THR A 298 -0.96 -9.41 24.99
C THR A 298 -0.80 -10.59 24.03
N ARG A 299 -0.80 -10.38 22.72
CA ARG A 299 -0.54 -11.46 21.74
C ARG A 299 0.96 -11.81 21.63
N ARG A 300 1.87 -10.92 22.08
CA ARG A 300 3.32 -11.16 22.10
C ARG A 300 3.81 -12.13 23.19
N LEU A 301 2.98 -12.45 24.18
CA LEU A 301 3.35 -13.35 25.29
C LEU A 301 2.98 -14.83 25.05
N ARG A 302 2.37 -15.18 23.90
CA ARG A 302 2.01 -16.59 23.62
C ARG A 302 3.17 -17.43 23.08
N ASP A 303 4.34 -16.85 22.84
CA ASP A 303 5.55 -17.56 22.39
C ASP A 303 6.64 -17.69 23.48
N ILE A 304 6.29 -17.45 24.75
CA ILE A 304 7.15 -17.78 25.90
C ILE A 304 6.31 -18.49 26.97
N ALA A 305 5.93 -19.73 26.71
CA ALA A 305 5.51 -20.71 27.71
C ALA A 305 5.74 -22.14 27.17
#